data_AF-A0A0Q9K034-F1
#
_entry.id   AF-A0A0Q9K034-F1
#
_cell.length_a   1.000
_cell.length_b   1.000
_cell.length_c   1.000
_cell.angle_alpha   90.00
_cell.angle_beta   90.00
_cell.angle_gamma   90.00
#
_symmetry.space_group_name_H-M   'P 1'
#
loop_
_entity.id
_entity.type
_entity.pdbx_description
1 polymer ?
#
loop_
_entity_poly.entity_id
_entity_poly.type
_entity_poly.pdbx_seq_one_letter_code
_entity_poly.pdbx_strand_id
1 'polypeptide(L)'
;MDVRRLAAPLAMGGLLVCAAAVALTAAGAFGIRLFEPPPADVAGAGETVDSGGDEASASTVDALTTETSDSEPLSIEDRSEYMGREQVIAECMAEKGVEYLPAAPWLNQDAQPRGLSFEQSIMWLNAFYGEAREDWSVPASEWKRRGCLGVGEHAVAVARAAGTPLSAPIPEPDPNAMTEAEELTAFNEAIESCMAEKGFGAVDDGTEGWWDAMYGDAGTGAAYRWEDAGCSGYATHVTGNDNMH
;
A
#
# COMPACT_ATOMS: atom_id res chain seq x y z
N MET A 1 36.74 23.19 -56.94
CA MET A 1 35.95 24.07 -57.81
C MET A 1 34.53 23.52 -57.84
N ASP A 2 33.55 24.40 -57.60
CA ASP A 2 32.07 24.23 -57.64
C ASP A 2 31.44 23.21 -56.67
N VAL A 3 30.66 23.50 -55.62
CA VAL A 3 29.76 24.60 -55.18
C VAL A 3 28.50 24.83 -56.04
N ARG A 4 27.45 24.02 -55.82
CA ARG A 4 26.03 24.34 -56.04
C ARG A 4 25.19 23.65 -54.94
N ARG A 5 24.90 24.29 -53.81
CA ARG A 5 23.67 25.07 -53.49
C ARG A 5 22.40 24.59 -54.20
N LEU A 6 21.55 23.87 -53.46
CA LEU A 6 20.08 23.91 -53.60
C LEU A 6 19.49 24.05 -52.20
N ALA A 7 18.94 25.25 -51.95
CA ALA A 7 18.10 25.56 -50.81
C ALA A 7 16.64 25.42 -51.26
N ALA A 8 15.83 24.74 -50.46
CA ALA A 8 14.37 24.77 -50.56
C ALA A 8 13.80 25.27 -49.22
N PRO A 9 12.88 26.26 -49.22
CA PRO A 9 12.22 26.73 -48.02
C PRO A 9 11.01 25.83 -47.74
N LEU A 10 10.97 25.18 -46.57
CA LEU A 10 9.73 24.61 -46.05
C LEU A 10 9.15 25.52 -44.98
N ALA A 11 7.87 25.82 -45.21
CA ALA A 11 7.09 26.85 -44.58
C ALA A 11 6.88 26.61 -43.08
N MET A 12 7.07 27.67 -42.30
CA MET A 12 6.51 27.80 -40.96
C MET A 12 4.99 27.87 -41.06
N GLY A 13 4.33 26.74 -40.79
CA GLY A 13 2.89 26.67 -40.53
C GLY A 13 2.63 26.83 -39.04
N GLY A 14 2.20 28.02 -38.62
CA GLY A 14 1.77 28.29 -37.26
C GLY A 14 0.47 27.55 -36.94
N LEU A 15 0.52 26.67 -35.93
CA LEU A 15 -0.67 26.16 -35.27
C LEU A 15 -1.05 27.12 -34.13
N LEU A 16 -1.96 28.02 -34.44
CA LEU A 16 -2.84 28.67 -33.48
C LEU A 16 -3.79 27.61 -32.93
N VAL A 17 -3.48 27.06 -31.75
CA VAL A 17 -4.46 26.29 -30.98
C VAL A 17 -5.23 27.27 -30.10
N CYS A 18 -6.50 27.43 -30.43
CA CYS A 18 -7.46 28.25 -29.72
C CYS A 18 -7.53 27.87 -28.24
N ALA A 19 -7.35 28.86 -27.38
CA ALA A 19 -7.80 28.85 -26.00
C ALA A 19 -9.32 28.71 -25.97
N ALA A 20 -9.81 27.52 -25.60
CA ALA A 20 -11.17 27.34 -25.11
C ALA A 20 -11.11 27.39 -23.59
N ALA A 21 -11.59 28.50 -23.04
CA ALA A 21 -11.84 28.67 -21.62
C ALA A 21 -12.93 27.68 -21.18
N VAL A 22 -12.54 26.66 -20.41
CA VAL A 22 -13.47 25.94 -19.53
C VAL A 22 -13.32 26.56 -18.16
N ALA A 23 -14.21 27.51 -17.88
CA ALA A 23 -14.53 27.89 -16.52
C ALA A 23 -15.38 26.76 -15.93
N LEU A 24 -14.79 25.92 -15.08
CA LEU A 24 -15.54 25.19 -14.07
C LEU A 24 -14.93 25.49 -12.70
N THR A 25 -15.71 26.20 -11.91
CA THR A 25 -15.52 26.50 -10.50
C THR A 25 -15.44 25.21 -9.69
N ALA A 26 -14.28 24.96 -9.08
CA ALA A 26 -14.18 24.23 -7.82
C ALA A 26 -13.48 25.14 -6.82
N ALA A 27 -14.30 25.93 -6.12
CA ALA A 27 -13.90 26.53 -4.85
C ALA A 27 -13.76 25.38 -3.85
N GLY A 28 -12.53 25.05 -3.49
CA GLY A 28 -12.17 24.04 -2.50
C GLY A 28 -10.77 24.31 -1.99
N ALA A 29 -10.50 25.56 -1.60
CA ALA A 29 -9.29 25.93 -0.90
C ALA A 29 -9.33 25.35 0.52
N PHE A 30 -8.99 24.07 0.68
CA PHE A 30 -8.52 23.53 1.95
C PHE A 30 -7.00 23.73 2.02
N GLY A 31 -6.59 25.00 2.09
CA GLY A 31 -5.26 25.36 2.52
C GLY A 31 -5.18 25.25 4.04
N ILE A 32 -5.06 24.03 4.57
CA ILE A 32 -4.74 23.86 5.98
C ILE A 32 -3.21 23.81 6.12
N ARG A 33 -2.60 24.96 6.39
CA ARG A 33 -1.27 24.98 7.00
C ARG A 33 -1.41 24.60 8.48
N LEU A 34 -1.57 23.31 8.75
CA LEU A 34 -1.44 22.73 10.09
C LEU A 34 0.00 22.24 10.20
N PHE A 35 0.89 22.99 10.85
CA PHE A 35 2.05 22.50 11.61
C PHE A 35 2.95 23.70 11.97
N GLU A 36 2.48 24.51 12.92
CA GLU A 36 3.37 25.34 13.74
C GLU A 36 3.30 24.80 15.16
N PRO A 37 4.38 24.19 15.70
CA PRO A 37 4.36 23.63 17.04
C PRO A 37 4.48 24.75 18.09
N PRO A 38 3.67 24.75 19.16
CA PRO A 38 3.94 25.60 20.32
C PRO A 38 5.19 25.09 21.07
N PRO A 39 5.97 26.00 21.70
CA PRO A 39 7.12 25.62 22.50
C PRO A 39 6.70 24.86 23.77
N ALA A 40 7.53 23.87 24.11
CA ALA A 40 7.40 23.01 25.26
C ALA A 40 7.67 23.78 26.56
N ASP A 41 6.79 23.59 27.55
CA ASP A 41 7.08 23.65 28.97
C ASP A 41 6.00 22.84 29.70
N VAL A 42 6.41 21.85 30.49
CA VAL A 42 6.07 21.69 31.93
C VAL A 42 6.65 20.35 32.45
N ALA A 43 7.33 20.47 33.59
CA ALA A 43 7.81 19.47 34.54
C ALA A 43 6.85 18.26 34.77
N GLY A 44 7.28 17.05 35.11
CA GLY A 44 8.25 16.67 36.13
C GLY A 44 7.55 16.30 37.44
N ALA A 45 7.20 15.02 37.61
CA ALA A 45 6.97 14.27 38.87
C ALA A 45 6.61 12.82 38.47
N GLY A 46 7.21 11.73 38.95
CA GLY A 46 7.98 11.51 40.16
C GLY A 46 7.09 10.97 41.28
N GLU A 47 6.67 9.70 41.20
CA GLU A 47 6.26 8.95 42.40
C GLU A 47 6.51 7.45 42.24
N THR A 48 7.29 6.92 43.17
CA THR A 48 7.62 5.50 43.38
C THR A 48 6.60 4.89 44.34
N VAL A 49 5.99 3.75 44.00
CA VAL A 49 5.18 2.96 44.93
C VAL A 49 5.71 1.53 45.04
N ASP A 50 6.14 1.25 46.27
CA ASP A 50 6.25 0.02 47.05
C ASP A 50 5.79 -1.31 46.41
N SER A 51 6.65 -2.33 46.51
CA SER A 51 6.36 -3.72 46.13
C SER A 51 6.61 -4.64 47.33
N GLY A 52 5.52 -5.18 47.89
CA GLY A 52 5.55 -6.23 48.89
C GLY A 52 4.27 -7.05 48.84
N GLY A 53 4.38 -8.35 48.56
CA GLY A 53 3.26 -9.29 48.61
C GLY A 53 3.53 -10.61 47.88
N ASP A 54 3.94 -11.63 48.62
CA ASP A 54 4.18 -13.01 48.20
C ASP A 54 2.94 -13.74 47.64
N GLU A 55 3.24 -14.56 46.65
CA GLU A 55 2.67 -15.85 46.19
C GLU A 55 1.19 -16.22 46.42
N ALA A 56 0.48 -16.44 45.31
CA ALA A 56 -0.41 -17.60 45.16
C ALA A 56 -0.55 -18.00 43.68
N SER A 57 -0.23 -19.25 43.39
CA SER A 57 -0.43 -19.93 42.11
C SER A 57 -1.87 -19.86 41.61
N ALA A 58 -2.05 -19.32 40.42
CA ALA A 58 -3.10 -19.73 39.49
C ALA A 58 -2.56 -19.54 38.07
N SER A 59 -1.94 -20.60 37.53
CA SER A 59 -1.68 -20.70 36.09
C SER A 59 -3.03 -20.92 35.39
N THR A 60 -3.81 -19.85 35.28
CA THR A 60 -4.79 -19.75 34.21
C THR A 60 -3.98 -19.51 32.95
N VAL A 61 -3.71 -20.58 32.21
CA VAL A 61 -3.48 -20.47 30.77
C VAL A 61 -4.70 -19.73 30.25
N ASP A 62 -4.52 -18.44 30.03
CA ASP A 62 -5.46 -17.60 29.33
C ASP A 62 -5.68 -18.32 28.01
N ALA A 63 -6.89 -18.86 27.84
CA ALA A 63 -7.25 -19.47 26.58
C ALA A 63 -7.02 -18.36 25.56
N LEU A 64 -6.08 -18.58 24.63
CA LEU A 64 -6.00 -17.78 23.42
C LEU A 64 -7.41 -17.85 22.81
N THR A 65 -8.24 -16.86 23.11
CA THR A 65 -9.31 -16.44 22.24
C THR A 65 -8.58 -16.10 20.96
N THR A 66 -8.54 -17.10 20.09
CA THR A 66 -8.40 -16.86 18.66
C THR A 66 -9.63 -16.03 18.37
N GLU A 67 -9.49 -14.71 18.48
CA GLU A 67 -10.45 -13.74 17.96
C GLU A 67 -10.48 -14.08 16.47
N THR A 68 -11.44 -14.93 16.11
CA THR A 68 -11.81 -15.15 14.72
C THR A 68 -12.00 -13.74 14.19
N SER A 69 -11.10 -13.29 13.32
CA SER A 69 -11.22 -12.01 12.64
C SER A 69 -12.33 -12.15 11.59
N ASP A 70 -13.53 -12.51 12.04
CA ASP A 70 -14.77 -12.25 11.34
C ASP A 70 -14.86 -10.74 11.30
N SER A 71 -14.28 -10.18 10.24
CA SER A 71 -14.26 -8.76 9.99
C SER A 71 -15.72 -8.35 9.83
N GLU A 72 -16.34 -7.83 10.91
CA GLU A 72 -17.64 -7.19 10.80
C GLU A 72 -17.58 -6.23 9.61
N PRO A 73 -18.56 -6.26 8.70
CA PRO A 73 -18.54 -5.38 7.56
C PRO A 73 -18.48 -3.95 8.09
N LEU A 74 -17.37 -3.25 7.79
CA LEU A 74 -17.18 -1.86 8.15
C LEU A 74 -18.45 -1.08 7.84
N SER A 75 -18.95 -0.30 8.81
CA SER A 75 -20.10 0.58 8.59
C SER A 75 -19.82 1.55 7.45
N ILE A 76 -20.85 2.20 6.90
CA ILE A 76 -20.64 3.19 5.82
C ILE A 76 -19.76 4.34 6.35
N GLU A 77 -19.95 4.72 7.60
CA GLU A 77 -19.16 5.72 8.30
C GLU A 77 -17.69 5.27 8.43
N ASP A 78 -17.43 4.03 8.85
CA ASP A 78 -16.07 3.49 8.96
C ASP A 78 -15.37 3.41 7.60
N ARG A 79 -16.10 3.00 6.55
CA ARG A 79 -15.58 2.98 5.17
C ARG A 79 -15.25 4.39 4.68
N SER A 80 -16.11 5.36 4.99
CA SER A 80 -15.86 6.75 4.60
C SER A 80 -14.64 7.32 5.33
N GLU A 81 -14.47 7.03 6.62
CA GLU A 81 -13.29 7.43 7.38
C GLU A 81 -12.03 6.76 6.87
N TYR A 82 -12.09 5.46 6.57
CA TYR A 82 -11.02 4.73 5.91
C TYR A 82 -10.61 5.43 4.62
N MET A 83 -11.55 5.75 3.72
CA MET A 83 -11.22 6.47 2.50
C MET A 83 -10.65 7.87 2.76
N GLY A 84 -11.07 8.53 3.85
CA GLY A 84 -10.47 9.78 4.30
C GLY A 84 -8.99 9.64 4.66
N ARG A 85 -8.61 8.55 5.34
CA ARG A 85 -7.21 8.18 5.59
C ARG A 85 -6.46 7.93 4.28
N GLU A 86 -7.05 7.18 3.36
CA GLU A 86 -6.42 6.87 2.06
C GLU A 86 -6.08 8.13 1.26
N GLN A 87 -6.90 9.19 1.34
CA GLN A 87 -6.59 10.48 0.69
C GLN A 87 -5.38 11.17 1.32
N VAL A 88 -5.26 11.16 2.64
CA VAL A 88 -4.07 11.72 3.33
C VAL A 88 -2.81 10.97 2.93
N ILE A 89 -2.89 9.63 2.82
CA ILE A 89 -1.78 8.81 2.35
C ILE A 89 -1.44 9.17 0.89
N ALA A 90 -2.44 9.29 0.02
CA ALA A 90 -2.25 9.64 -1.38
C ALA A 90 -1.54 10.98 -1.56
N GLU A 91 -1.92 12.00 -0.77
CA GLU A 91 -1.25 13.30 -0.74
C GLU A 91 0.21 13.17 -0.31
N CYS A 92 0.50 12.46 0.79
CA CYS A 92 1.87 12.22 1.27
C CYS A 92 2.72 11.47 0.23
N MET A 93 2.15 10.49 -0.46
CA MET A 93 2.83 9.71 -1.49
C MET A 93 3.12 10.58 -2.72
N ALA A 94 2.17 11.42 -3.14
CA ALA A 94 2.35 12.37 -4.23
C ALA A 94 3.45 13.40 -3.92
N GLU A 95 3.56 13.89 -2.69
CA GLU A 95 4.66 14.78 -2.25
C GLU A 95 6.04 14.10 -2.36
N LYS A 96 6.09 12.77 -2.23
CA LYS A 96 7.30 11.96 -2.40
C LYS A 96 7.55 11.56 -3.87
N GLY A 97 6.67 11.95 -4.79
CA GLY A 97 6.79 11.65 -6.22
C GLY A 97 6.47 10.20 -6.57
N VAL A 98 5.70 9.49 -5.73
CA VAL A 98 5.24 8.12 -5.98
C VAL A 98 3.71 8.10 -6.10
N GLU A 99 3.20 7.35 -7.07
CA GLU A 99 1.76 7.20 -7.26
C GLU A 99 1.16 6.27 -6.19
N TYR A 100 0.00 6.64 -5.68
CA TYR A 100 -0.78 5.87 -4.72
C TYR A 100 -2.22 5.81 -5.21
N LEU A 101 -2.80 4.62 -5.21
CA LEU A 101 -4.20 4.40 -5.57
C LEU A 101 -4.99 4.26 -4.28
N PRO A 102 -5.88 5.21 -3.91
CA PRO A 102 -6.75 5.00 -2.75
C PRO A 102 -7.54 3.71 -2.90
N ALA A 103 -7.26 2.73 -2.04
CA ALA A 103 -7.73 1.36 -2.23
C ALA A 103 -8.80 1.00 -1.20
N ALA A 104 -9.97 0.60 -1.66
CA ALA A 104 -11.00 0.01 -0.83
C ALA A 104 -10.78 -1.51 -0.71
N PRO A 105 -10.30 -2.04 0.42
CA PRO A 105 -10.03 -3.48 0.55
C PRO A 105 -11.31 -4.33 0.41
N TRP A 106 -12.48 -3.77 0.76
CA TRP A 106 -13.78 -4.41 0.54
C TRP A 106 -14.21 -4.47 -0.93
N LEU A 107 -13.46 -3.84 -1.85
CA LEU A 107 -13.61 -3.94 -3.30
C LEU A 107 -12.41 -4.67 -3.94
N ASN A 108 -11.57 -5.32 -3.14
CA ASN A 108 -10.38 -6.02 -3.61
C ASN A 108 -9.44 -5.14 -4.44
N GLN A 109 -9.24 -3.90 -4.00
CA GLN A 109 -8.34 -2.94 -4.62
C GLN A 109 -6.97 -2.95 -3.93
N ASP A 110 -5.89 -2.76 -4.68
CA ASP A 110 -4.55 -2.54 -4.16
C ASP A 110 -4.18 -1.04 -4.22
N ALA A 111 -3.41 -0.61 -3.23
CA ALA A 111 -2.94 0.76 -3.13
C ALA A 111 -1.71 1.06 -3.98
N GLN A 112 -0.92 0.02 -4.26
CA GLN A 112 0.26 0.12 -5.09
C GLN A 112 -0.14 -0.04 -6.57
N PRO A 113 0.33 0.84 -7.47
CA PRO A 113 0.13 0.65 -8.90
C PRO A 113 0.70 -0.70 -9.38
N ARG A 114 -0.02 -1.35 -10.31
CA ARG A 114 0.50 -2.53 -11.02
C ARG A 114 1.55 -2.13 -12.05
N GLY A 115 2.41 -3.07 -12.46
CA GLY A 115 3.40 -2.83 -13.52
C GLY A 115 4.66 -2.07 -13.08
N LEU A 116 4.92 -1.96 -11.78
CA LEU A 116 6.11 -1.30 -11.25
C LEU A 116 7.32 -2.22 -11.28
N SER A 117 8.45 -1.74 -11.81
CA SER A 117 9.72 -2.47 -11.72
C SER A 117 10.09 -2.73 -10.26
N PHE A 118 10.93 -3.73 -10.02
CA PHE A 118 11.46 -4.02 -8.68
C PHE A 118 11.94 -2.75 -7.96
N GLU A 119 12.78 -1.93 -8.60
CA GLU A 119 13.28 -0.69 -8.01
C GLU A 119 12.16 0.31 -7.71
N GLN A 120 11.15 0.42 -8.58
CA GLN A 120 9.99 1.27 -8.37
C GLN A 120 9.14 0.80 -7.19
N SER A 121 8.96 -0.51 -7.04
CA SER A 121 8.23 -1.09 -5.92
C SER A 121 8.96 -0.88 -4.60
N ILE A 122 10.29 -0.97 -4.58
CA ILE A 122 11.09 -0.63 -3.41
C ILE A 122 10.95 0.86 -3.06
N MET A 123 10.99 1.76 -4.05
CA MET A 123 10.75 3.19 -3.81
C MET A 123 9.36 3.46 -3.25
N TRP A 124 8.34 2.81 -3.80
CA TRP A 124 6.95 2.91 -3.32
C TRP A 124 6.82 2.45 -1.88
N LEU A 125 7.33 1.26 -1.56
CA LEU A 125 7.25 0.69 -0.21
C LEU A 125 8.04 1.51 0.83
N ASN A 126 9.20 2.06 0.45
CA ASN A 126 9.97 2.96 1.32
C ASN A 126 9.21 4.27 1.60
N ALA A 127 8.50 4.81 0.61
CA ALA A 127 7.66 5.98 0.81
C ALA A 127 6.45 5.67 1.71
N PHE A 128 5.82 4.52 1.51
CA PHE A 128 4.63 4.09 2.24
C PHE A 128 4.93 3.73 3.70
N TYR A 129 5.92 2.87 3.97
CA TYR A 129 6.24 2.37 5.31
C TYR A 129 7.35 3.14 6.04
N GLY A 130 8.19 3.90 5.32
CA GLY A 130 9.35 4.57 5.93
C GLY A 130 10.31 3.58 6.61
N GLU A 131 10.77 3.93 7.81
CA GLU A 131 11.65 3.09 8.63
C GLU A 131 10.93 1.84 9.19
N ALA A 132 9.58 1.87 9.27
CA ALA A 132 8.82 0.72 9.74
C ALA A 132 8.85 -0.48 8.77
N ARG A 133 9.34 -0.27 7.53
CA ARG A 133 9.58 -1.34 6.56
C ARG A 133 10.57 -2.37 7.10
N GLU A 134 11.65 -1.89 7.74
CA GLU A 134 12.74 -2.74 8.22
C GLU A 134 12.56 -3.11 9.69
N ASP A 135 11.88 -2.26 10.45
CA ASP A 135 11.68 -2.44 11.88
C ASP A 135 10.26 -2.05 12.30
N TRP A 136 9.39 -3.05 12.44
CA TRP A 136 8.02 -2.85 12.92
C TRP A 136 7.95 -2.33 14.37
N SER A 137 9.07 -2.22 15.09
CA SER A 137 9.11 -1.68 16.44
C SER A 137 9.02 -0.14 16.51
N VAL A 138 9.03 0.57 15.36
CA VAL A 138 8.84 2.03 15.34
C VAL A 138 7.51 2.41 16.01
N PRO A 139 7.54 3.14 17.15
CA PRO A 139 6.33 3.43 17.91
C PRO A 139 5.32 4.27 17.12
N ALA A 140 4.02 4.07 17.38
CA ALA A 140 2.96 4.85 16.73
C ALA A 140 3.07 6.37 17.02
N SER A 141 3.64 6.76 18.16
CA SER A 141 3.94 8.17 18.48
C SER A 141 4.96 8.80 17.54
N GLU A 142 5.79 7.99 16.88
CA GLU A 142 6.79 8.41 15.89
C GLU A 142 6.29 8.22 14.46
N TRP A 143 5.01 8.53 14.24
CA TRP A 143 4.30 8.35 12.97
C TRP A 143 5.04 8.84 11.72
N LYS A 144 5.84 9.91 11.81
CA LYS A 144 6.66 10.41 10.69
C LYS A 144 7.71 9.41 10.19
N ARG A 145 8.24 8.58 11.10
CA ARG A 145 9.21 7.52 10.75
C ARG A 145 8.53 6.32 10.11
N ARG A 146 7.22 6.15 10.27
CA ARG A 146 6.40 5.06 9.69
C ARG A 146 5.90 5.37 8.27
N GLY A 147 6.57 6.28 7.56
CA GLY A 147 6.23 6.65 6.18
C GLY A 147 4.85 7.31 6.05
N CYS A 148 4.29 7.29 4.84
CA CYS A 148 2.97 7.85 4.57
C CYS A 148 1.83 7.11 5.27
N LEU A 149 1.98 5.80 5.53
CA LEU A 149 1.03 5.06 6.36
C LEU A 149 0.89 5.69 7.75
N GLY A 150 2.01 5.97 8.41
CA GLY A 150 2.01 6.65 9.71
C GLY A 150 1.38 8.05 9.67
N VAL A 151 1.61 8.82 8.60
CA VAL A 151 0.95 10.13 8.39
C VAL A 151 -0.57 9.98 8.36
N GLY A 152 -1.09 9.00 7.60
CA GLY A 152 -2.52 8.70 7.54
C GLY A 152 -3.08 8.28 8.91
N GLU A 153 -2.43 7.35 9.62
CA GLU A 153 -2.82 6.91 10.96
C GLU A 153 -2.88 8.08 11.96
N HIS A 154 -1.88 8.95 11.93
CA HIS A 154 -1.84 10.14 12.78
C HIS A 154 -2.98 11.12 12.45
N ALA A 155 -3.26 11.36 11.17
CA ALA A 155 -4.33 12.24 10.74
C ALA A 155 -5.71 11.74 11.20
N VAL A 156 -5.97 10.43 11.14
CA VAL A 156 -7.18 9.81 11.69
C VAL A 156 -7.29 10.09 13.19
N ALA A 157 -6.21 9.85 13.95
CA ALA A 157 -6.22 10.08 15.40
C ALA A 157 -6.49 11.55 15.76
N VAL A 158 -5.88 12.49 15.04
CA VAL A 158 -6.10 13.94 15.22
C VAL A 158 -7.54 14.33 14.89
N ALA A 159 -8.07 13.83 13.77
CA ALA A 159 -9.44 14.10 13.33
C ALA A 159 -10.49 13.59 14.34
N ARG A 160 -10.32 12.36 14.84
CA ARG A 160 -11.15 11.79 15.90
C ARG A 160 -11.07 12.58 17.20
N ALA A 161 -9.86 12.98 17.63
CA ALA A 161 -9.68 13.79 18.84
C ALA A 161 -10.33 15.17 18.74
N ALA A 162 -10.42 15.73 17.52
CA ALA A 162 -11.12 16.99 17.24
C ALA A 162 -12.65 16.83 17.17
N GLY A 163 -13.20 15.61 17.26
CA GLY A 163 -14.63 15.34 17.11
C GLY A 163 -15.10 15.43 15.65
N THR A 164 -14.18 15.40 14.70
CA THR A 164 -14.46 15.48 13.25
C THR A 164 -13.67 14.39 12.53
N PRO A 165 -14.10 13.11 12.59
CA PRO A 165 -13.45 12.01 11.88
C PRO A 165 -13.18 12.35 10.41
N LEU A 166 -12.11 11.78 9.84
CA LEU A 166 -11.87 11.91 8.40
C LEU A 166 -13.06 11.32 7.65
N SER A 167 -13.28 11.80 6.43
CA SER A 167 -14.31 11.28 5.55
C SER A 167 -13.95 11.58 4.12
N ALA A 168 -14.10 10.58 3.25
CA ALA A 168 -14.06 10.74 1.81
C ALA A 168 -15.16 9.88 1.15
N PRO A 169 -15.51 10.17 -0.12
CA PRO A 169 -16.44 9.34 -0.88
C PRO A 169 -15.99 7.88 -0.94
N ILE A 170 -16.93 6.96 -0.78
CA ILE A 170 -16.70 5.53 -0.96
C ILE A 170 -16.74 5.25 -2.47
N PRO A 171 -15.73 4.59 -3.04
CA PRO A 171 -15.74 4.22 -4.45
C PRO A 171 -16.89 3.24 -4.75
N GLU A 172 -17.48 3.38 -5.93
CA GLU A 172 -18.43 2.38 -6.43
C GLU A 172 -17.66 1.12 -6.89
N PRO A 173 -18.23 -0.09 -6.73
CA PRO A 173 -17.64 -1.30 -7.29
C PRO A 173 -17.44 -1.16 -8.81
N ASP A 174 -16.25 -1.51 -9.31
CA ASP A 174 -16.03 -1.60 -10.75
C ASP A 174 -16.78 -2.83 -11.28
N PRO A 175 -17.78 -2.67 -12.18
CA PRO A 175 -18.50 -3.80 -12.74
C PRO A 175 -17.65 -4.73 -13.60
N ASN A 176 -16.41 -4.34 -13.94
CA ASN A 176 -15.46 -5.13 -14.71
C ASN A 176 -14.32 -5.71 -13.85
N ALA A 177 -14.27 -5.41 -12.54
CA ALA A 177 -13.30 -6.05 -11.66
C ALA A 177 -13.62 -7.53 -11.53
N MET A 178 -12.57 -8.35 -11.47
CA MET A 178 -12.71 -9.76 -11.17
C MET A 178 -13.25 -9.93 -9.75
N THR A 179 -14.14 -10.89 -9.57
CA THR A 179 -14.52 -11.37 -8.24
C THR A 179 -13.34 -12.10 -7.61
N GLU A 180 -13.29 -12.16 -6.28
CA GLU A 180 -12.29 -12.93 -5.53
C GLU A 180 -12.18 -14.39 -6.02
N ALA A 181 -13.33 -15.01 -6.35
CA ALA A 181 -13.36 -16.37 -6.89
C ALA A 181 -12.72 -16.48 -8.28
N GLU A 182 -12.93 -15.48 -9.14
CA GLU A 182 -12.29 -15.43 -10.47
C GLU A 182 -10.79 -15.19 -10.34
N GLU A 183 -10.34 -14.32 -9.43
CA GLU A 183 -8.92 -14.08 -9.19
C GLU A 183 -8.22 -15.31 -8.63
N LEU A 184 -8.82 -15.98 -7.65
CA LEU A 184 -8.30 -17.22 -7.09
C LEU A 184 -8.23 -18.31 -8.17
N THR A 185 -9.20 -18.36 -9.08
CA THR A 185 -9.18 -19.29 -10.22
C THR A 185 -8.01 -18.99 -11.15
N ALA A 186 -7.84 -17.73 -11.57
CA ALA A 186 -6.73 -17.33 -12.43
C ALA A 186 -5.36 -17.59 -11.78
N PHE A 187 -5.24 -17.37 -10.47
CA PHE A 187 -4.03 -17.66 -9.70
C PHE A 187 -3.70 -19.15 -9.68
N ASN A 188 -4.68 -20.00 -9.40
CA ASN A 188 -4.49 -21.44 -9.40
C ASN A 188 -4.16 -21.98 -10.81
N GLU A 189 -4.80 -21.47 -11.85
CA GLU A 189 -4.49 -21.84 -13.24
C GLU A 189 -3.05 -21.47 -13.62
N ALA A 190 -2.55 -20.31 -13.16
CA ALA A 190 -1.15 -19.91 -13.37
C ALA A 190 -0.16 -20.84 -12.64
N ILE A 191 -0.47 -21.24 -11.40
CA ILE A 191 0.32 -22.24 -10.66
C ILE A 191 0.33 -23.58 -11.39
N GLU A 192 -0.85 -24.10 -11.76
CA GLU A 192 -0.99 -25.39 -12.42
C GLU A 192 -0.19 -25.44 -13.73
N SER A 193 -0.28 -24.38 -14.54
CA SER A 193 0.49 -24.27 -15.79
C SER A 193 1.99 -24.28 -15.54
N CYS A 194 2.48 -23.46 -14.60
CA CYS A 194 3.90 -23.38 -14.28
C CYS A 194 4.45 -24.70 -13.71
N MET A 195 3.71 -25.35 -12.81
CA MET A 195 4.11 -26.63 -12.23
C MET A 195 4.17 -27.73 -13.30
N ALA A 196 3.20 -27.76 -14.20
CA ALA A 196 3.19 -28.70 -15.32
C ALA A 196 4.41 -28.52 -16.24
N GLU A 197 4.82 -27.28 -16.54
CA GLU A 197 6.03 -26.98 -17.32
C GLU A 197 7.31 -27.46 -16.63
N LYS A 198 7.37 -27.39 -15.30
CA LYS A 198 8.48 -27.91 -14.48
C LYS A 198 8.42 -29.42 -14.29
N GLY A 199 7.38 -30.09 -14.76
CA GLY A 199 7.22 -31.55 -14.68
C GLY A 199 6.60 -32.06 -13.38
N PHE A 200 5.93 -31.18 -12.62
CA PHE A 200 5.25 -31.50 -11.37
C PHE A 200 3.73 -31.34 -11.50
N GLY A 201 2.98 -31.96 -10.58
CA GLY A 201 1.57 -31.62 -10.37
C GLY A 201 1.42 -30.46 -9.39
N ALA A 202 0.26 -29.80 -9.38
CA ALA A 202 -0.01 -28.71 -8.42
C ALA A 202 -0.24 -29.19 -6.97
N VAL A 203 -0.45 -30.49 -6.77
CA VAL A 203 -0.55 -31.10 -5.43
C VAL A 203 0.85 -31.50 -4.95
N ASP A 204 1.19 -31.12 -3.71
CA ASP A 204 2.43 -31.50 -3.04
C ASP A 204 2.64 -33.02 -3.05
N ASP A 205 3.75 -33.45 -3.66
CA ASP A 205 4.15 -34.86 -3.72
C ASP A 205 5.16 -35.25 -2.64
N GLY A 206 5.53 -34.30 -1.76
CA GLY A 206 6.45 -34.46 -0.64
C GLY A 206 7.93 -34.42 -1.03
N THR A 207 8.28 -34.11 -2.28
CA THR A 207 9.67 -34.04 -2.74
C THR A 207 10.25 -32.63 -2.61
N GLU A 208 11.55 -32.52 -2.29
CA GLU A 208 12.24 -31.22 -2.28
C GLU A 208 12.14 -30.50 -3.63
N GLY A 209 12.23 -31.25 -4.74
CA GLY A 209 12.09 -30.67 -6.09
C GLY A 209 10.72 -30.03 -6.34
N TRP A 210 9.65 -30.57 -5.74
CA TRP A 210 8.32 -29.94 -5.81
C TRP A 210 8.28 -28.64 -5.01
N TRP A 211 8.86 -28.64 -3.79
CA TRP A 211 8.92 -27.45 -2.94
C TRP A 211 9.73 -26.32 -3.60
N ASP A 212 10.88 -26.64 -4.19
CA ASP A 212 11.69 -25.70 -4.95
C ASP A 212 10.94 -25.19 -6.19
N ALA A 213 10.19 -26.05 -6.89
CA ALA A 213 9.39 -25.64 -8.04
C ALA A 213 8.24 -24.71 -7.65
N MET A 214 7.55 -25.00 -6.53
CA MET A 214 6.39 -24.24 -6.06
C MET A 214 6.79 -22.90 -5.43
N TYR A 215 7.78 -22.89 -4.54
CA TYR A 215 8.11 -21.73 -3.70
C TYR A 215 9.48 -21.11 -4.00
N GLY A 216 10.32 -21.78 -4.79
CA GLY A 216 11.66 -21.30 -5.11
C GLY A 216 12.57 -21.13 -3.90
N ASP A 217 13.61 -20.31 -4.07
CA ASP A 217 14.60 -19.94 -3.04
C ASP A 217 14.64 -18.41 -2.88
N ALA A 218 13.47 -17.78 -2.78
CA ALA A 218 13.36 -16.32 -2.68
C ALA A 218 13.90 -15.77 -1.34
N GLY A 219 14.20 -16.64 -0.37
CA GLY A 219 14.55 -16.27 0.99
C GLY A 219 13.43 -15.48 1.69
N THR A 220 13.75 -14.88 2.84
CA THR A 220 12.89 -13.93 3.54
C THR A 220 13.61 -12.59 3.61
N GLY A 221 13.07 -11.54 2.98
CA GLY A 221 13.70 -10.23 3.04
C GLY A 221 13.13 -9.16 2.11
N ALA A 222 13.63 -7.94 2.28
CA ALA A 222 13.29 -6.74 1.53
C ALA A 222 13.63 -6.80 0.01
N ALA A 223 14.25 -7.89 -0.44
CA ALA A 223 14.65 -8.14 -1.83
C ALA A 223 13.95 -9.39 -2.40
N TYR A 224 12.67 -9.59 -2.05
CA TYR A 224 11.83 -10.58 -2.72
C TYR A 224 11.92 -10.38 -4.24
N ARG A 225 12.08 -11.45 -5.00
CA ARG A 225 12.05 -11.43 -6.47
C ARG A 225 11.12 -12.57 -6.89
N TRP A 226 10.09 -12.24 -7.66
CA TRP A 226 9.08 -13.24 -8.02
C TRP A 226 9.71 -14.38 -8.83
N GLU A 227 10.77 -14.11 -9.59
CA GLU A 227 11.51 -15.12 -10.36
C GLU A 227 12.18 -16.17 -9.46
N ASP A 228 12.57 -15.75 -8.26
CA ASP A 228 13.23 -16.61 -7.28
C ASP A 228 12.21 -17.33 -6.39
N ALA A 229 10.91 -17.00 -6.49
CA ALA A 229 9.83 -17.51 -5.64
C ALA A 229 9.00 -18.65 -6.26
N GLY A 230 9.55 -19.32 -7.27
CA GLY A 230 8.93 -20.50 -7.90
C GLY A 230 7.62 -20.18 -8.62
N CYS A 231 6.77 -21.20 -8.78
CA CYS A 231 5.49 -21.06 -9.47
C CYS A 231 4.46 -20.23 -8.71
N SER A 232 4.54 -20.19 -7.37
CA SER A 232 3.74 -19.28 -6.56
C SER A 232 4.07 -17.83 -6.88
N GLY A 233 5.36 -17.46 -6.85
CA GLY A 233 5.81 -16.11 -7.23
C GLY A 233 5.45 -15.72 -8.66
N TYR A 234 5.65 -16.64 -9.61
CA TYR A 234 5.21 -16.43 -10.99
C TYR A 234 3.70 -16.17 -11.08
N ALA A 235 2.87 -16.96 -10.39
CA ALA A 235 1.43 -16.77 -10.39
C ALA A 235 1.05 -15.40 -9.80
N THR A 236 1.66 -15.03 -8.68
CA THR A 236 1.46 -13.72 -8.05
C THR A 236 1.78 -12.59 -9.04
N HIS A 237 2.90 -12.71 -9.76
CA HIS A 237 3.28 -11.81 -10.84
C HIS A 237 2.26 -11.78 -11.97
N VAL A 238 1.98 -12.88 -12.66
CA VAL A 238 1.17 -12.83 -13.88
C VAL A 238 -0.30 -12.50 -13.65
N THR A 239 -0.83 -12.74 -12.44
CA THR A 239 -2.19 -12.31 -12.09
C THR A 239 -2.24 -10.88 -11.58
N GLY A 240 -1.09 -10.21 -11.42
CA GLY A 240 -1.01 -8.85 -10.86
C GLY A 240 -1.45 -8.78 -9.41
N ASN A 241 -1.23 -9.88 -8.67
CA ASN A 241 -1.34 -9.94 -7.21
C ASN A 241 0.01 -9.67 -6.53
N ASP A 242 1.09 -9.50 -7.30
CA ASP A 242 2.29 -8.88 -6.80
C ASP A 242 2.27 -7.43 -7.19
N ASN A 243 2.93 -6.64 -6.36
CA ASN A 243 3.16 -5.26 -6.67
C ASN A 243 4.54 -5.07 -7.33
N MET A 244 5.10 -6.09 -7.96
CA MET A 244 6.47 -6.12 -8.48
C MET A 244 6.54 -6.77 -9.86
N HIS A 245 6.34 -5.95 -10.90
CA HIS A 245 6.31 -6.37 -12.29
C HIS A 245 7.51 -5.90 -13.12
#